data_AF-A0A178EPE7-F1
#
_entry.id   AF-A0A178EPE7-F1
#
_cell.length_a   1.000
_cell.length_b   1.000
_cell.length_c   1.000
_cell.angle_alpha   90.00
_cell.angle_beta   90.00
_cell.angle_gamma   90.00
#
_symmetry.space_group_name_H-M   'P 1'
#
loop_
_entity.id
_entity.type
_entity.pdbx_description
1 polymer ?
#
loop_
_entity_poly.entity_id
_entity_poly.type
_entity_poly.pdbx_seq_one_letter_code
_entity_poly.pdbx_strand_id
1 'polypeptide(L)'
;MAIEAQIYERLGVHPRLVQFKHWDPVGYALTLEYMPNGNLKEYLQRHGQEISLFRRQHLKICDFGGSSLDGSQATVAPGVRYRLPSLDGMAVKEDLFALGSTIYFIATGHEPFEELTDEDQVEKLYKDGVFPELTGVPFAEIIALCWRQEAESAKMVMELEMGSSEKCHSA
;
A
#
# COMPACT_ATOMS: atom_id res chain seq x y z
N MET A 1 -8.82 -16.26 8.10
CA MET A 1 -9.67 -15.43 8.99
C MET A 1 -9.23 -15.42 10.45
N ALA A 2 -8.97 -16.56 11.11
CA ALA A 2 -8.54 -16.54 12.53
C ALA A 2 -7.24 -15.77 12.80
N ILE A 3 -6.24 -15.87 11.91
CA ILE A 3 -5.00 -15.06 11.99
C ILE A 3 -5.31 -13.58 11.80
N GLU A 4 -6.09 -13.23 10.78
CA GLU A 4 -6.49 -11.85 10.50
C GLU A 4 -7.22 -11.20 11.69
N ALA A 5 -8.16 -11.91 12.32
CA ALA A 5 -8.85 -11.44 13.52
C ALA A 5 -7.85 -11.11 14.65
N GLN A 6 -6.88 -12.00 14.89
CA GLN A 6 -5.82 -11.80 15.87
C GLN A 6 -4.88 -10.63 15.54
N ILE A 7 -4.67 -10.32 14.26
CA ILE A 7 -3.90 -9.15 13.83
C ILE A 7 -4.67 -7.88 14.19
N TYR A 8 -5.96 -7.80 13.84
CA TYR A 8 -6.80 -6.66 14.23
C TYR A 8 -6.85 -6.46 15.76
N GLU A 9 -6.95 -7.54 16.54
CA GLU A 9 -6.92 -7.47 18.01
C GLU A 9 -5.61 -6.88 18.54
N ARG A 10 -4.46 -7.26 17.96
CA ARG A 10 -3.14 -6.72 18.36
C ARG A 10 -2.93 -5.28 17.91
N LEU A 11 -3.34 -4.94 16.69
CA LEU A 11 -3.22 -3.57 16.15
C LEU A 11 -4.11 -2.58 16.93
N GLY A 12 -5.23 -3.07 17.46
CA GLY A 12 -6.18 -2.27 18.20
C GLY A 12 -6.92 -1.25 17.33
N VAL A 13 -7.53 -0.25 17.97
CA VAL A 13 -8.30 0.79 17.28
C VAL A 13 -7.37 1.88 16.79
N HIS A 14 -7.41 2.14 15.48
CA HIS A 14 -6.64 3.22 14.86
C HIS A 14 -7.49 3.92 13.80
N PRO A 15 -7.46 5.28 13.70
CA PRO A 15 -8.31 6.03 12.76
C PRO A 15 -8.06 5.70 11.28
N ARG A 16 -6.88 5.14 10.96
CA ARG A 16 -6.49 4.72 9.60
C ARG A 16 -6.59 3.22 9.36
N LEU A 17 -7.20 2.47 10.27
CA LEU A 17 -7.51 1.05 10.07
C LEU A 17 -9.03 0.87 10.04
N VAL A 18 -9.52 -0.04 9.22
CA VAL A 18 -10.93 -0.44 9.29
C VAL A 18 -11.19 -1.05 10.65
N GLN A 19 -12.23 -0.58 11.35
CA GLN A 19 -12.47 -1.01 12.72
C GLN A 19 -12.92 -2.48 12.75
N PHE A 20 -12.22 -3.29 13.53
CA PHE A 20 -12.66 -4.63 13.90
C PHE A 20 -13.85 -4.57 14.85
N LYS A 21 -14.91 -5.31 14.54
CA LYS A 21 -16.14 -5.35 15.34
C LYS A 21 -16.31 -6.68 16.05
N HIS A 22 -16.12 -7.79 15.35
CA HIS A 22 -16.38 -9.12 15.89
C HIS A 22 -15.69 -10.23 15.10
N TRP A 23 -15.33 -11.31 15.80
CA TRP A 23 -14.88 -12.58 15.23
C TRP A 23 -15.81 -13.69 15.71
N ASP A 24 -16.44 -14.40 14.76
CA ASP A 24 -17.22 -15.61 15.01
C ASP A 24 -16.34 -16.85 14.75
N PRO A 25 -15.89 -17.55 15.81
CA PRO A 25 -15.03 -18.73 15.66
C PRO A 25 -15.77 -19.97 15.13
N VAL A 26 -17.11 -20.00 15.20
CA VAL A 26 -17.91 -21.15 14.74
C VAL A 26 -18.18 -21.02 13.24
N GLY A 27 -18.63 -19.85 12.81
CA GLY A 27 -18.86 -19.53 11.40
C GLY A 27 -17.60 -19.14 10.62
N TYR A 28 -16.46 -19.00 11.29
CA TYR A 28 -15.21 -18.46 10.75
C TYR A 28 -15.39 -17.08 10.08
N ALA A 29 -16.28 -16.24 10.64
CA ALA A 29 -16.68 -14.98 10.05
C ALA A 29 -16.05 -13.78 10.78
N LEU A 30 -15.37 -12.91 10.01
CA LEU A 30 -14.81 -11.66 10.49
C LEU A 30 -15.76 -10.50 10.16
N THR A 31 -16.19 -9.77 11.18
CA THR A 31 -17.05 -8.58 11.02
C THR A 31 -16.22 -7.31 11.21
N LEU A 32 -16.24 -6.46 10.19
CA LEU A 32 -15.52 -5.19 10.14
C LEU A 32 -16.49 -4.00 9.99
N GLU A 33 -15.99 -2.79 10.21
CA GLU A 33 -16.66 -1.56 9.83
C GLU A 33 -16.97 -1.53 8.32
N TYR A 34 -18.18 -1.07 8.01
CA TYR A 34 -18.63 -0.96 6.64
C TYR A 34 -18.09 0.34 6.03
N MET A 35 -17.39 0.22 4.90
CA MET A 35 -16.86 1.34 4.12
C MET A 35 -17.79 1.62 2.93
N PRO A 36 -18.68 2.63 3.01
CA PRO A 36 -19.76 2.82 2.03
C PRO A 36 -19.29 3.17 0.62
N ASN A 37 -18.06 3.67 0.49
CA ASN A 37 -17.46 4.07 -0.78
C ASN A 37 -16.65 2.94 -1.45
N GLY A 38 -16.61 1.74 -0.83
CA GLY A 38 -15.86 0.61 -1.35
C GLY A 38 -14.34 0.79 -1.29
N ASN A 39 -13.62 0.08 -2.17
CA ASN A 39 -12.18 0.16 -2.27
C ASN A 39 -11.73 1.40 -3.07
N LEU A 40 -10.46 1.78 -2.87
CA LEU A 40 -9.87 2.98 -3.45
C LEU A 40 -9.84 2.96 -4.98
N LYS A 41 -9.60 1.78 -5.58
CA LYS A 41 -9.48 1.63 -7.04
C LYS A 41 -10.79 1.92 -7.74
N GLU A 42 -11.87 1.26 -7.32
CA GLU A 42 -13.21 1.52 -7.85
C GLU A 42 -13.67 2.95 -7.59
N TYR A 43 -13.32 3.50 -6.42
CA TYR A 43 -13.67 4.87 -6.09
C TYR A 43 -13.03 5.87 -7.06
N LEU A 44 -11.73 5.74 -7.32
CA LEU A 44 -11.00 6.61 -8.25
C LEU A 44 -11.55 6.51 -9.68
N GLN A 45 -11.89 5.29 -10.13
CA GLN A 45 -12.50 5.05 -11.44
C GLN A 45 -13.86 5.73 -11.59
N ARG A 46 -14.68 5.75 -10.53
CA ARG A 46 -16.01 6.41 -10.56
C ARG A 46 -15.93 7.94 -10.44
N HIS A 47 -14.87 8.47 -9.83
CA HIS A 47 -14.79 9.88 -9.44
C HIS A 47 -13.68 10.67 -10.17
N GLY A 48 -13.08 10.11 -11.23
CA GLY A 48 -12.17 10.85 -12.11
C GLY A 48 -10.87 11.29 -11.43
N GLN A 49 -10.32 10.43 -10.57
CA GLN A 49 -9.07 10.65 -9.82
C GLN A 49 -9.09 11.81 -8.78
N GLU A 50 -10.23 12.48 -8.60
CA GLU A 50 -10.36 13.51 -7.58
C GLU A 50 -10.80 12.92 -6.23
N ILE A 51 -9.88 12.92 -5.26
CA ILE A 51 -10.21 12.71 -3.85
C ILE A 51 -10.11 14.04 -3.12
N SER A 52 -11.26 14.62 -2.77
CA SER A 52 -11.33 15.79 -1.88
C SER A 52 -10.52 15.56 -0.61
N LEU A 53 -9.87 16.60 -0.07
CA LEU A 53 -9.04 16.52 1.14
C LEU A 53 -9.78 15.85 2.32
N PHE A 54 -11.07 16.17 2.51
CA PHE A 54 -11.91 15.53 3.51
C PHE A 54 -11.92 13.99 3.37
N ARG A 55 -12.12 13.47 2.16
CA ARG A 55 -12.14 12.02 1.91
C ARG A 55 -10.77 11.37 2.07
N ARG A 56 -9.68 12.08 1.76
CA ARG A 56 -8.32 11.58 2.03
C ARG A 56 -8.09 11.30 3.52
N GLN A 57 -8.73 12.05 4.41
CA GLN A 57 -8.66 11.83 5.86
C GLN A 57 -9.44 10.59 6.34
N HIS A 58 -10.29 10.01 5.48
CA HIS A 58 -11.11 8.83 5.80
C HIS A 58 -10.64 7.55 5.12
N LEU A 59 -9.51 7.57 4.40
CA LEU A 59 -8.86 6.36 3.91
C LEU A 59 -8.39 5.51 5.09
N LYS A 60 -8.68 4.21 4.99
CA LYS A 60 -8.36 3.20 6.00
C LYS A 60 -7.74 1.97 5.32
N ILE A 61 -6.72 1.42 5.95
CA ILE A 61 -6.08 0.15 5.56
C ILE A 61 -6.96 -0.99 6.09
N CYS A 62 -7.09 -2.05 5.30
CA CYS A 62 -7.82 -3.27 5.64
C CYS A 62 -7.16 -4.49 4.98
N ASP A 63 -7.81 -5.65 5.14
CA ASP A 63 -7.43 -6.92 4.53
C ASP A 63 -6.04 -7.42 4.95
N PHE A 64 -5.95 -7.84 6.21
CA PHE A 64 -4.73 -8.44 6.77
C PHE A 64 -4.71 -9.97 6.58
N GLY A 65 -5.54 -10.50 5.68
CA GLY A 65 -5.67 -11.94 5.44
C GLY A 65 -4.39 -12.61 4.93
N GLY A 66 -3.54 -11.84 4.23
CA GLY A 66 -2.22 -12.28 3.74
C GLY A 66 -1.05 -11.97 4.68
N SER A 67 -1.27 -11.25 5.77
CA SER A 67 -0.19 -10.79 6.65
C SER A 67 0.37 -11.92 7.52
N SER A 68 1.68 -11.86 7.80
CA SER A 68 2.33 -12.72 8.78
C SER A 68 2.04 -12.28 10.22
N LEU A 69 1.90 -13.23 11.14
CA LEU A 69 1.76 -12.99 12.56
C LEU A 69 2.70 -13.91 13.34
N ASP A 70 3.51 -13.34 14.24
CA ASP A 70 4.46 -14.07 15.08
C ASP A 70 5.38 -15.04 14.30
N GLY A 71 5.81 -14.61 13.10
CA GLY A 71 6.67 -15.41 12.22
C GLY A 71 5.94 -16.49 11.42
N SER A 72 4.60 -16.51 11.44
CA SER A 72 3.81 -17.39 10.56
C SER A 72 4.12 -17.09 9.09
N GLN A 73 4.08 -18.09 8.22
CA GLN A 73 4.22 -17.83 6.79
C GLN A 73 3.01 -17.05 6.27
N ALA A 74 3.28 -15.96 5.55
CA ALA A 74 2.30 -15.32 4.69
C ALA A 74 2.00 -16.26 3.51
N THR A 75 0.74 -16.62 3.32
CA THR A 75 0.33 -17.57 2.27
C THR A 75 -0.17 -16.90 1.01
N VAL A 76 -0.28 -15.57 1.02
CA VAL A 76 -0.78 -14.76 -0.09
C VAL A 76 0.28 -13.71 -0.40
N ALA A 77 0.60 -13.56 -1.68
CA ALA A 77 1.52 -12.54 -2.15
C ALA A 77 0.75 -11.39 -2.84
N PRO A 78 1.20 -10.13 -2.73
CA PRO A 78 0.65 -9.01 -3.50
C PRO A 78 0.71 -9.28 -5.01
N GLY A 79 -0.12 -8.61 -5.80
CA GLY A 79 -0.03 -8.67 -7.27
C GLY A 79 1.34 -8.21 -7.78
N VAL A 80 1.75 -8.65 -8.97
CA VAL A 80 3.12 -8.46 -9.51
C VAL A 80 3.59 -7.00 -9.46
N ARG A 81 2.69 -6.04 -9.73
CA ARG A 81 2.96 -4.59 -9.77
C ARG A 81 3.24 -3.95 -8.40
N TYR A 82 2.94 -4.68 -7.34
CA TYR A 82 3.13 -4.25 -5.95
C TYR A 82 4.16 -5.12 -5.22
N ARG A 83 4.75 -6.10 -5.91
CA ARG A 83 5.64 -7.08 -5.32
C ARG A 83 7.08 -6.77 -5.70
N LEU A 84 7.97 -6.79 -4.70
CA LEU A 84 9.41 -6.75 -4.94
C LEU A 84 9.84 -7.99 -5.74
N PRO A 85 10.66 -7.86 -6.80
CA PRO A 85 11.01 -8.97 -7.69
C PRO A 85 11.99 -9.98 -7.07
N SER A 86 12.73 -9.61 -6.02
CA SER A 86 13.68 -10.47 -5.34
C SER A 86 13.21 -10.78 -3.92
N LEU A 87 12.98 -12.06 -3.65
CA LEU A 87 12.51 -12.57 -2.36
C LEU A 87 13.70 -12.78 -1.40
N ASP A 88 14.45 -11.71 -1.10
CA ASP A 88 15.44 -11.77 0.00
C ASP A 88 14.76 -11.91 1.38
N GLY A 89 13.42 -12.04 1.42
CA GLY A 89 12.66 -12.42 2.60
C GLY A 89 12.56 -11.32 3.66
N MET A 90 12.89 -10.07 3.30
CA MET A 90 12.77 -8.94 4.19
C MET A 90 11.39 -8.29 4.03
N ALA A 91 10.44 -8.70 4.88
CA ALA A 91 9.06 -8.20 4.87
C ALA A 91 8.97 -6.66 4.84
N VAL A 92 9.84 -5.96 5.56
CA VAL A 92 9.87 -4.48 5.56
C VAL A 92 10.19 -3.91 4.18
N LYS A 93 11.12 -4.53 3.45
CA LYS A 93 11.54 -4.09 2.11
C LYS A 93 10.45 -4.39 1.07
N GLU A 94 9.78 -5.53 1.22
CA GLU A 94 8.59 -5.88 0.42
C GLU A 94 7.44 -4.88 0.65
N ASP A 95 7.12 -4.57 1.91
CA ASP A 95 6.09 -3.58 2.27
C ASP A 95 6.43 -2.18 1.76
N LEU A 96 7.71 -1.79 1.80
CA LEU A 96 8.15 -0.50 1.27
C LEU A 96 8.03 -0.43 -0.25
N PHE A 97 8.35 -1.51 -0.97
CA PHE A 97 8.12 -1.57 -2.42
C PHE A 97 6.63 -1.43 -2.74
N ALA A 98 5.78 -2.19 -2.05
CA ALA A 98 4.34 -2.13 -2.18
C ALA A 98 3.79 -0.73 -1.84
N LEU A 99 4.36 -0.06 -0.83
CA LEU A 99 4.03 1.32 -0.47
C LEU A 99 4.35 2.29 -1.61
N GLY A 100 5.52 2.18 -2.23
CA GLY A 100 5.89 2.99 -3.40
C GLY A 100 4.91 2.82 -4.56
N SER A 101 4.58 1.57 -4.91
CA SER A 101 3.58 1.26 -5.95
C SER A 101 2.18 1.75 -5.58
N THR A 102 1.82 1.73 -4.31
CA THR A 102 0.53 2.24 -3.81
C THR A 102 0.47 3.77 -3.91
N ILE A 103 1.54 4.48 -3.53
CA ILE A 103 1.61 5.94 -3.68
C ILE A 103 1.54 6.33 -5.16
N TYR A 104 2.25 5.60 -6.04
CA TYR A 104 2.15 5.80 -7.49
C TYR A 104 0.70 5.66 -7.98
N PHE A 105 0.02 4.58 -7.58
CA PHE A 105 -1.38 4.35 -7.94
C PHE A 105 -2.29 5.49 -7.47
N ILE A 106 -2.09 5.99 -6.25
CA ILE A 106 -2.87 7.11 -5.72
C ILE A 106 -2.58 8.40 -6.50
N ALA A 107 -1.32 8.63 -6.86
CA ALA A 107 -0.88 9.86 -7.51
C ALA A 107 -1.28 9.93 -8.99
N THR A 108 -1.29 8.78 -9.68
CA THR A 108 -1.55 8.72 -11.13
C THR A 108 -2.92 8.16 -11.48
N GLY A 109 -3.58 7.46 -10.54
CA GLY A 109 -4.79 6.68 -10.73
C GLY A 109 -4.64 5.43 -11.59
N HIS A 110 -3.40 5.05 -11.95
CA HIS A 110 -3.08 3.88 -12.78
C HIS A 110 -2.09 2.98 -12.05
N GLU A 111 -2.17 1.67 -12.29
CA GLU A 111 -1.19 0.76 -11.72
C GLU A 111 0.19 0.95 -12.39
N PRO A 112 1.31 0.66 -11.68
CA PRO A 112 2.63 0.67 -12.31
C PRO A 112 2.67 -0.24 -13.54
N PHE A 113 3.06 0.30 -14.71
CA PHE A 113 3.08 -0.41 -16.00
C PHE A 113 1.71 -0.95 -16.47
N GLU A 114 0.59 -0.30 -16.13
CA GLU A 114 -0.78 -0.75 -16.45
C GLU A 114 -0.98 -1.16 -17.92
N GLU A 115 -0.26 -0.51 -18.84
CA GLU A 115 -0.28 -0.78 -20.28
C GLU A 115 0.26 -2.17 -20.68
N LEU A 116 1.09 -2.78 -19.83
CA LEU A 116 1.67 -4.11 -20.08
C LEU A 116 0.71 -5.19 -19.61
N THR A 117 0.13 -5.95 -20.53
CA THR A 117 -0.78 -7.06 -20.17
C THR A 117 -0.05 -8.30 -19.67
N ASP A 118 1.25 -8.42 -19.94
CA ASP A 118 2.08 -9.56 -19.58
C ASP A 118 2.81 -9.29 -18.26
N GLU A 119 2.41 -9.99 -17.21
CA GLU A 119 2.97 -9.85 -15.87
C GLU A 119 4.45 -10.29 -15.80
N ASP A 120 4.87 -11.24 -16.64
CA ASP A 120 6.26 -11.71 -16.67
C ASP A 120 7.21 -10.60 -17.18
N GLN A 121 6.71 -9.74 -18.08
CA GLN A 121 7.46 -8.57 -18.55
C GLN A 121 7.63 -7.53 -17.44
N VAL A 122 6.58 -7.30 -16.65
CA VAL A 122 6.63 -6.39 -15.49
C VAL A 122 7.64 -6.89 -14.47
N GLU A 123 7.60 -8.18 -14.14
CA GLU A 123 8.55 -8.79 -13.20
C GLU A 123 10.00 -8.65 -13.71
N LYS A 124 10.23 -8.87 -15.01
CA LYS A 124 11.54 -8.70 -15.61
C LYS A 124 12.04 -7.26 -15.51
N LEU A 125 11.21 -6.27 -15.82
CA LEU A 125 11.57 -4.85 -15.69
C LEU A 125 11.99 -4.51 -14.26
N TYR A 126 11.24 -4.96 -13.26
CA TYR A 126 11.61 -4.76 -11.87
C TYR A 126 12.93 -5.45 -11.50
N LYS A 127 13.19 -6.68 -11.98
CA LYS A 127 14.48 -7.36 -11.77
C LYS A 127 15.64 -6.59 -12.38
N ASP A 128 15.42 -5.94 -13.51
CA ASP A 128 16.40 -5.11 -14.20
C ASP A 128 16.53 -3.70 -13.58
N GLY A 129 15.78 -3.40 -12.50
CA GLY A 129 15.78 -2.09 -11.84
C GLY A 129 15.10 -0.98 -12.65
N VAL A 130 14.26 -1.36 -13.61
CA VAL A 130 13.50 -0.45 -14.48
C VAL A 130 12.11 -0.23 -13.89
N PHE A 131 11.76 1.03 -13.69
CA PHE A 131 10.51 1.46 -13.09
C PHE A 131 9.74 2.41 -14.02
N PRO A 132 8.42 2.60 -13.81
CA PRO A 132 7.65 3.59 -14.54
C PRO A 132 8.24 5.00 -14.45
N GLU A 133 8.00 5.80 -15.48
CA GLU A 133 8.41 7.20 -15.51
C GLU A 133 7.66 8.00 -14.42
N LEU A 134 8.39 8.88 -13.74
CA LEU A 134 7.86 9.70 -12.64
C LEU A 134 7.80 11.19 -12.96
N THR A 135 8.04 11.58 -14.22
CA THR A 135 7.98 12.97 -14.67
C THR A 135 6.58 13.55 -14.40
N GLY A 136 6.50 14.58 -13.56
CA GLY A 136 5.22 15.23 -13.19
C GLY A 136 4.37 14.44 -12.19
N VAL A 137 4.85 13.31 -11.66
CA VAL A 137 4.14 12.51 -10.66
C VAL A 137 4.38 13.09 -9.25
N PRO A 138 3.32 13.42 -8.49
CA PRO A 138 3.47 13.79 -7.08
C PRO A 138 4.21 12.71 -6.28
N PHE A 139 5.06 13.12 -5.34
CA PHE A 139 5.87 12.22 -4.50
C PHE A 139 6.87 11.34 -5.27
N ALA A 140 7.26 11.73 -6.50
CA ALA A 140 8.21 10.99 -7.34
C ALA A 140 9.47 10.54 -6.58
N GLU A 141 10.08 11.42 -5.79
CA GLU A 141 11.29 11.08 -5.02
C GLU A 141 11.05 9.94 -4.03
N ILE A 142 9.93 9.99 -3.30
CA ILE A 142 9.54 8.97 -2.32
C ILE A 142 9.22 7.64 -3.01
N ILE A 143 8.46 7.68 -4.11
CA ILE A 143 8.12 6.50 -4.90
C ILE A 143 9.40 5.82 -5.38
N ALA A 144 10.31 6.59 -5.95
CA ALA A 144 11.55 6.08 -6.49
C ALA A 144 12.48 5.51 -5.40
N LEU A 145 12.55 6.17 -4.24
CA LEU A 145 13.32 5.72 -3.08
C LEU A 145 12.77 4.39 -2.53
N CYS A 146 11.45 4.20 -2.53
CA CYS A 146 10.82 2.92 -2.20
C CYS A 146 11.16 1.83 -3.22
N TRP A 147 11.00 2.10 -4.52
CA TRP A 147 11.28 1.12 -5.57
C TRP A 147 12.75 0.70 -5.66
N ARG A 148 13.68 1.63 -5.45
CA ARG A 148 15.12 1.34 -5.40
C ARG A 148 15.61 0.71 -4.09
N GLN A 149 14.70 0.46 -3.15
CA GLN A 149 15.02 -0.16 -1.85
C GLN A 149 15.96 0.68 -0.98
N GLU A 150 15.95 1.99 -1.19
CA GLU A 150 16.75 2.98 -0.45
C GLU A 150 16.02 3.46 0.83
N ALA A 151 14.71 3.20 0.95
CA ALA A 151 14.00 3.37 2.22
C ALA A 151 14.35 2.24 3.19
N GLU A 152 14.61 2.59 4.44
CA GLU A 152 14.79 1.62 5.52
C GLU A 152 13.52 1.44 6.38
N SER A 153 12.59 2.40 6.33
CA SER A 153 11.33 2.30 7.08
C SER A 153 10.25 3.24 6.54
N ALA A 154 8.99 2.91 6.82
CA ALA A 154 7.86 3.80 6.54
C ALA A 154 7.96 5.12 7.32
N LYS A 155 8.64 5.12 8.48
CA LYS A 155 8.93 6.33 9.25
C LYS A 155 9.83 7.30 8.48
N MET A 156 10.91 6.79 7.88
CA MET A 156 11.81 7.60 7.04
C MET A 156 11.04 8.21 5.86
N VAL A 157 10.19 7.43 5.20
CA VAL A 157 9.33 7.91 4.11
C VAL A 157 8.43 9.07 4.55
N MET A 158 7.78 8.93 5.72
CA MET A 158 6.93 9.98 6.29
C MET A 158 7.73 11.26 6.62
N GLU A 159 8.89 11.12 7.27
CA GLU A 159 9.72 12.24 7.69
C GLU A 159 10.28 13.04 6.51
N LEU A 160 10.64 12.37 5.41
CA LEU A 160 11.09 13.02 4.18
C LEU A 160 9.99 13.90 3.55
N GLU A 161 8.75 13.42 3.57
CA GLU A 161 7.61 14.19 3.08
C GLU A 161 7.34 15.42 3.96
N MET A 162 7.30 15.20 5.28
CA MET A 162 7.03 16.26 6.24
C MET A 162 8.14 17.34 6.24
N GLY A 163 9.40 16.93 6.17
CA GLY A 163 10.55 17.84 6.11
C GLY A 163 10.68 18.60 4.78
N SER A 164 10.12 18.07 3.69
CA SER A 164 10.05 18.78 2.40
C SER A 164 8.97 19.86 2.38
N SER A 165 7.86 19.64 3.09
CA SER A 165 6.78 20.62 3.25
C SER A 165 7.18 21.86 4.09
N GLU A 166 8.08 21.72 5.07
CA GLU A 166 8.56 22.85 5.89
C GLU A 166 9.48 23.81 5.12
N LYS A 167 10.25 23.30 4.15
CA LYS A 167 11.13 24.12 3.30
C LYS A 167 10.37 24.95 2.25
N CYS A 168 9.17 24.53 1.86
CA CYS A 168 8.36 25.23 0.86
C CYS A 168 7.61 26.44 1.45
N HIS A 169 7.42 26.50 2.78
CA HIS A 169 6.75 27.61 3.47
C HIS A 169 7.71 28.69 4.00
N SER A 170 9.01 28.58 3.70
CA SER A 170 10.06 29.49 4.17
C SER A 170 10.78 30.26 3.03
N ALA A 171 10.14 30.37 1.85
CA ALA A 171 10.60 31.20 0.73
C ALA A 171 9.63 32.35 0.43
#